data_AF-A0A0R2T3E3-F1
#
_entry.id   AF-A0A0R2T3E3-F1
#
_cell.length_a   1.000
_cell.length_b   1.000
_cell.length_c   1.000
_cell.angle_alpha   90.00
_cell.angle_beta   90.00
_cell.angle_gamma   90.00
#
_symmetry.space_group_name_H-M   'P 1'
#
loop_
_entity.id
_entity.type
_entity.pdbx_description
1 polymer ?
#
loop_
_entity_poly.entity_id
_entity_poly.type
_entity_poly.pdbx_seq_one_letter_code
_entity_poly.pdbx_strand_id
1 'polypeptide(L)'
;MKINRRRFLLSSALVGGGVLIGYSATRPSRHRRANTELAGSGESFVTSLLKIEADNTVTIYVPHSEMGQGVHTSLSMMAADELDADWERVNIEQAPAIDLFANGDLITGFSGELGAPSFLAPLISVSAVKIAELANLQTTGGSSSVRFTGEHSMRYAGAAARELLVQCAANRWAVPAAECTTALSHVQHNASGRSLSYGELAAEAAMLEPSSEPTLKTRDEYNIMGKAISRNDIPAKVDGSAPYGIDAQPDDMLYAAIRFAPVFGTKLVSVDAGDVLNRRGIKKVVQLEDSVAVVADSYWRAKEALKSVNAVFEELGNENISSATIYEQFDASLAGDESDKDREIGDTQAAFDSAADVIEASYRVPYLAHAAMEPMNCTVHLKDGRANIWTSTQDALGIKSRIASILGIAAEDATFHHSYVGGGFGRRLPFTWNVIDHAALIAKEFDVPVKTVLSREDDMQQDYYRPAVASNFKAAFDSSGLVRGWQNRFTGPVQTPGAAHIPYAIDNQSIRVVDGTTHIPIAAWRSVDHSQQTFFTESFIDEVAHRAGKNPYQFRLDLLSEHPRHRRVLETAAEAAGYGRDLPEGHALGIAVQESFGSVVAEIA
;
A
#
# COMPACT_ATOMS: atom_id res chain seq x y z
N MET A 1 43.10 -14.80 -3.14
CA MET A 1 42.19 -14.53 -4.27
C MET A 1 41.00 -13.73 -3.73
N LYS A 2 40.92 -12.41 -3.98
CA LYS A 2 39.84 -11.57 -3.44
C LYS A 2 38.53 -11.92 -4.17
N ILE A 3 37.57 -12.50 -3.45
CA ILE A 3 36.23 -12.73 -3.99
C ILE A 3 35.58 -11.36 -4.20
N ASN A 4 35.31 -11.01 -5.46
CA ASN A 4 34.56 -9.79 -5.80
C ASN A 4 33.14 -9.89 -5.18
N ARG A 5 32.65 -8.80 -4.55
CA ARG A 5 31.26 -8.67 -4.03
C ARG A 5 30.22 -9.24 -4.99
N ARG A 6 30.39 -9.07 -6.31
CA ARG A 6 29.52 -9.64 -7.34
C ARG A 6 29.50 -11.18 -7.34
N ARG A 7 30.66 -11.83 -7.19
CA ARG A 7 30.73 -13.30 -7.09
C ARG A 7 30.23 -13.83 -5.75
N PHE A 8 30.44 -13.09 -4.65
CA PHE A 8 29.89 -13.45 -3.33
C PHE A 8 28.36 -13.36 -3.33
N LEU A 9 27.79 -12.25 -3.83
CA LEU A 9 26.34 -12.08 -3.95
C LEU A 9 25.70 -13.11 -4.89
N LEU A 10 26.36 -13.44 -6.01
CA LEU A 10 25.90 -14.50 -6.91
C LEU A 10 25.92 -15.89 -6.25
N SER A 11 26.94 -16.18 -5.43
CA SER A 11 27.05 -17.49 -4.76
C SER A 11 26.12 -17.61 -3.55
N SER A 12 25.89 -16.55 -2.78
CA SER A 12 24.90 -16.55 -1.70
C SER A 12 23.47 -16.57 -2.24
N ALA A 13 23.18 -15.88 -3.35
CA ALA A 13 21.87 -15.97 -4.03
C ALA A 13 21.61 -17.37 -4.63
N LEU A 14 22.63 -18.04 -5.18
CA LEU A 14 22.50 -19.41 -5.70
C LEU A 14 22.26 -20.45 -4.58
N VAL A 15 22.99 -20.35 -3.46
CA VAL A 15 22.83 -21.28 -2.33
C VAL A 15 21.51 -21.03 -1.59
N GLY A 16 21.19 -19.78 -1.27
CA GLY A 16 19.91 -19.42 -0.63
C GLY A 16 18.71 -19.68 -1.55
N GLY A 17 18.84 -19.36 -2.84
CA GLY A 17 17.82 -19.64 -3.85
C GLY A 17 17.58 -21.14 -4.06
N GLY A 18 18.63 -21.97 -4.10
CA GLY A 18 18.50 -23.42 -4.24
C GLY A 18 17.74 -24.08 -3.08
N VAL A 19 17.96 -23.62 -1.84
CA VAL A 19 17.21 -24.10 -0.66
C VAL A 19 15.74 -23.68 -0.74
N LEU A 20 15.45 -22.43 -1.12
CA LEU A 20 14.08 -21.94 -1.27
C LEU A 20 13.33 -22.67 -2.40
N ILE A 21 14.00 -22.96 -3.53
CA ILE A 21 13.44 -23.75 -4.63
C ILE A 21 13.15 -25.18 -4.17
N GLY A 22 14.12 -25.84 -3.52
CA GLY A 22 13.96 -27.21 -3.02
C GLY A 22 12.81 -27.34 -2.02
N TYR A 23 12.65 -26.35 -1.14
CA TYR A 23 11.51 -26.28 -0.22
C TYR A 23 10.19 -26.05 -0.97
N SER A 24 10.17 -25.14 -1.94
CA SER A 24 8.96 -24.83 -2.74
C SER A 24 8.49 -26.03 -3.56
N ALA A 25 9.41 -26.85 -4.06
CA ALA A 25 9.10 -28.06 -4.83
C ALA A 25 8.57 -29.23 -3.99
N THR A 26 8.73 -29.19 -2.66
CA THR A 26 8.33 -30.29 -1.76
C THR A 26 7.04 -30.01 -0.98
N ARG A 27 6.54 -28.77 -1.01
CA ARG A 27 5.26 -28.39 -0.38
C ARG A 27 4.08 -28.73 -1.31
N PRO A 28 2.93 -29.19 -0.79
CA PRO A 28 1.71 -29.26 -1.60
C PRO A 28 1.40 -27.91 -2.24
N SER A 29 0.86 -27.94 -3.47
CA SER A 29 0.50 -26.72 -4.16
C SER A 29 -0.60 -25.93 -3.41
N ARG A 30 -0.62 -24.61 -3.62
CA ARG A 30 -1.47 -23.69 -2.84
C ARG A 30 -2.95 -24.04 -2.94
N HIS A 31 -3.45 -24.48 -4.10
CA HIS A 31 -4.87 -24.84 -4.24
C HIS A 31 -5.20 -26.12 -3.43
N ARG A 32 -4.31 -27.12 -3.35
CA ARG A 32 -4.50 -28.31 -2.50
C ARG A 32 -4.49 -27.95 -1.02
N ARG A 33 -3.61 -27.03 -0.62
CA ARG A 33 -3.61 -26.47 0.74
C ARG A 33 -4.92 -25.77 1.05
N ALA A 34 -5.42 -24.91 0.16
CA ALA A 34 -6.70 -24.24 0.30
C ALA A 34 -7.85 -25.25 0.49
N ASN A 35 -7.90 -26.32 -0.33
CA ASN A 35 -8.87 -27.40 -0.16
C ASN A 35 -8.74 -28.15 1.17
N THR A 36 -7.54 -28.27 1.72
CA THR A 36 -7.31 -28.98 3.00
C THR A 36 -7.63 -28.10 4.20
N GLU A 37 -7.26 -26.82 4.14
CA GLU A 37 -7.26 -25.90 5.27
C GLU A 37 -8.57 -25.10 5.37
N LEU A 38 -9.28 -24.88 4.25
CA LEU A 38 -10.40 -23.93 4.17
C LEU A 38 -11.69 -24.47 3.56
N ALA A 39 -11.64 -25.49 2.68
CA ALA A 39 -12.86 -25.95 2.02
C ALA A 39 -13.82 -26.66 2.98
N GLY A 40 -15.08 -26.25 2.93
CA GLY A 40 -16.20 -26.94 3.54
C GLY A 40 -16.73 -28.10 2.67
N SER A 41 -17.81 -28.73 3.13
CA SER A 41 -18.48 -29.79 2.38
C SER A 41 -19.14 -29.23 1.12
N GLY A 42 -18.84 -29.81 -0.04
CA GLY A 42 -19.39 -29.36 -1.33
C GLY A 42 -18.72 -28.11 -1.91
N GLU A 43 -17.62 -27.67 -1.30
CA GLU A 43 -16.80 -26.57 -1.79
C GLU A 43 -15.51 -27.11 -2.42
N SER A 44 -15.01 -26.44 -3.46
CA SER A 44 -13.75 -26.85 -4.09
C SER A 44 -12.95 -25.64 -4.54
N PHE A 45 -11.72 -25.52 -4.02
CA PHE A 45 -10.76 -24.54 -4.53
C PHE A 45 -10.16 -25.05 -5.83
N VAL A 46 -10.61 -24.50 -6.95
CA VAL A 46 -10.06 -24.81 -8.28
C VAL A 46 -8.69 -24.12 -8.47
N THR A 47 -8.51 -22.95 -7.85
CA THR A 47 -7.19 -22.35 -7.62
C THR A 47 -7.13 -21.86 -6.17
N SER A 48 -5.97 -21.40 -5.69
CA SER A 48 -5.86 -20.91 -4.30
C SER A 48 -6.69 -19.65 -4.01
N LEU A 49 -7.18 -18.95 -5.03
CA LEU A 49 -7.97 -17.72 -4.90
C LEU A 49 -9.43 -17.89 -5.32
N LEU A 50 -9.81 -19.05 -5.88
CA LEU A 50 -11.13 -19.31 -6.44
C LEU A 50 -11.71 -20.59 -5.88
N LYS A 51 -12.76 -20.43 -5.09
CA LYS A 51 -13.60 -21.50 -4.57
C LYS A 51 -14.88 -21.55 -5.38
N ILE A 52 -15.30 -22.75 -5.78
CA ILE A 52 -16.55 -22.98 -6.49
C ILE A 52 -17.37 -23.97 -5.68
N GLU A 53 -18.61 -23.59 -5.36
CA GLU A 53 -19.55 -24.43 -4.66
C GLU A 53 -20.36 -25.31 -5.63
N ALA A 54 -20.88 -26.44 -5.14
CA ALA A 54 -21.68 -27.37 -5.94
C ALA A 54 -22.97 -26.74 -6.52
N ASP A 55 -23.45 -25.65 -5.94
CA ASP A 55 -24.61 -24.89 -6.44
C ASP A 55 -24.26 -23.89 -7.56
N ASN A 56 -23.01 -23.87 -8.01
CA ASN A 56 -22.45 -22.98 -9.03
C ASN A 56 -22.17 -21.54 -8.57
N THR A 57 -22.11 -21.29 -7.26
CA THR A 57 -21.56 -20.05 -6.72
C THR A 57 -20.03 -20.04 -6.92
N VAL A 58 -19.47 -18.84 -7.14
CA VAL A 58 -18.03 -18.63 -7.26
C VAL A 58 -17.59 -17.65 -6.21
N THR A 59 -16.78 -18.09 -5.25
CA THR A 59 -16.20 -17.24 -4.22
C THR A 59 -14.76 -16.86 -4.59
N ILE A 60 -14.50 -15.56 -4.70
CA ILE A 60 -13.18 -15.00 -5.02
C ILE A 60 -12.54 -14.44 -3.75
N TYR A 61 -11.38 -15.00 -3.38
CA TYR A 61 -10.60 -14.55 -2.24
C TYR A 61 -9.66 -13.40 -2.64
N VAL A 62 -9.79 -12.26 -1.98
CA VAL A 62 -9.01 -11.05 -2.25
C VAL A 62 -7.96 -10.83 -1.16
N PRO A 63 -6.66 -10.98 -1.44
CA PRO A 63 -5.59 -10.85 -0.45
C PRO A 63 -5.17 -9.39 -0.22
N HIS A 64 -6.14 -8.47 -0.18
CA HIS A 64 -5.96 -7.04 0.02
C HIS A 64 -7.11 -6.45 0.84
N SER A 65 -6.81 -5.39 1.60
CA SER A 65 -7.75 -4.67 2.46
C SER A 65 -8.53 -3.62 1.70
N GLU A 66 -9.85 -3.57 1.93
CA GLU A 66 -10.73 -2.54 1.37
C GLU A 66 -10.87 -1.35 2.33
N MET A 67 -10.52 -0.16 1.84
CA MET A 67 -10.49 1.11 2.57
C MET A 67 -11.26 2.24 1.87
N GLY A 68 -12.13 1.91 0.91
CA GLY A 68 -12.91 2.83 0.08
C GLY A 68 -12.50 2.83 -1.40
N GLN A 69 -11.33 2.30 -1.73
CA GLN A 69 -10.74 2.32 -3.06
C GLN A 69 -11.34 1.32 -4.06
N GLY A 70 -12.12 0.33 -3.61
CA GLY A 70 -12.80 -0.63 -4.49
C GLY A 70 -11.90 -1.78 -4.96
N VAL A 71 -10.87 -2.11 -4.18
CA VAL A 71 -9.90 -3.16 -4.55
C VAL A 71 -10.55 -4.54 -4.59
N HIS A 72 -11.49 -4.80 -3.66
CA HIS A 72 -12.26 -6.04 -3.63
C HIS A 72 -13.00 -6.26 -4.93
N THR A 73 -13.70 -5.24 -5.44
CA THR A 73 -14.39 -5.33 -6.72
C THR A 73 -13.42 -5.45 -7.88
N SER A 74 -12.41 -4.57 -7.99
CA SER A 74 -11.51 -4.57 -9.16
C SER A 74 -10.73 -5.88 -9.32
N LEU A 75 -10.28 -6.49 -8.22
CA LEU A 75 -9.53 -7.74 -8.26
C LEU A 75 -10.44 -8.92 -8.57
N SER A 76 -11.65 -8.94 -8.00
CA SER A 76 -12.64 -9.96 -8.31
C SER A 76 -13.11 -9.89 -9.76
N MET A 77 -13.27 -8.68 -10.33
CA MET A 77 -13.57 -8.52 -11.75
C MET A 77 -12.50 -9.17 -12.63
N MET A 78 -11.22 -9.01 -12.30
CA MET A 78 -10.12 -9.60 -13.08
C MET A 78 -10.17 -11.13 -13.12
N ALA A 79 -10.40 -11.77 -11.97
CA ALA A 79 -10.53 -13.22 -11.91
C ALA A 79 -11.85 -13.72 -12.52
N ALA A 80 -12.97 -13.04 -12.25
CA ALA A 80 -14.29 -13.40 -12.79
C ALA A 80 -14.33 -13.29 -14.32
N ASP A 81 -13.72 -12.26 -14.89
CA ASP A 81 -13.73 -12.04 -16.34
C ASP A 81 -12.91 -13.08 -17.07
N GLU A 82 -11.73 -13.41 -16.54
CA GLU A 82 -10.93 -14.53 -17.05
C GLU A 82 -11.63 -15.87 -16.83
N LEU A 83 -12.47 -16.02 -15.80
CA LEU A 83 -13.22 -17.25 -15.57
C LEU A 83 -14.49 -17.36 -16.44
N ASP A 84 -14.92 -16.30 -17.13
CA ASP A 84 -16.28 -16.19 -17.70
C ASP A 84 -17.37 -16.48 -16.66
N ALA A 85 -17.14 -16.02 -15.42
CA ALA A 85 -18.08 -16.22 -14.34
C ALA A 85 -19.35 -15.38 -14.53
N ASP A 86 -20.47 -15.92 -14.09
CA ASP A 86 -21.69 -15.16 -13.87
C ASP A 86 -21.48 -14.22 -12.67
N TRP A 87 -21.31 -12.92 -12.96
CA TRP A 87 -21.02 -11.91 -11.93
C TRP A 87 -22.10 -11.84 -10.85
N GLU A 88 -23.37 -12.12 -11.17
CA GLU A 88 -24.46 -12.11 -10.18
C GLU A 88 -24.34 -13.24 -9.16
N ARG A 89 -23.53 -14.26 -9.46
CA ARG A 89 -23.23 -15.41 -8.60
C ARG A 89 -21.81 -15.39 -8.03
N VAL A 90 -21.10 -14.27 -8.18
CA VAL A 90 -19.76 -14.08 -7.60
C VAL A 90 -19.89 -13.54 -6.19
N ASN A 91 -19.39 -14.30 -5.22
CA ASN A 91 -19.13 -13.82 -3.87
C ASN A 91 -17.69 -13.31 -3.77
N ILE A 92 -17.48 -12.25 -2.99
CA ILE A 92 -16.16 -11.65 -2.77
C ILE A 92 -15.83 -11.73 -1.29
N GLU A 93 -14.73 -12.41 -0.96
CA GLU A 93 -14.26 -12.56 0.41
C GLU A 93 -12.86 -12.00 0.56
N GLN A 94 -12.60 -11.23 1.62
CA GLN A 94 -11.24 -10.85 1.97
C GLN A 94 -10.49 -12.09 2.45
N ALA A 95 -9.32 -12.34 1.87
CA ALA A 95 -8.57 -13.55 2.16
C ALA A 95 -8.07 -13.58 3.62
N PRO A 96 -8.21 -14.70 4.34
CA PRO A 96 -7.79 -14.81 5.74
C PRO A 96 -6.29 -14.50 5.92
N ALA A 97 -5.92 -14.00 7.09
CA ALA A 97 -4.54 -13.64 7.43
C ALA A 97 -3.69 -14.90 7.73
N ILE A 98 -3.44 -15.70 6.70
CA ILE A 98 -2.60 -16.91 6.74
C ILE A 98 -1.58 -16.88 5.59
N ASP A 99 -0.48 -17.62 5.75
CA ASP A 99 0.64 -17.64 4.81
C ASP A 99 0.22 -18.01 3.38
N LEU A 100 -0.84 -18.82 3.24
CA LEU A 100 -1.42 -19.23 1.96
C LEU A 100 -1.74 -18.05 1.04
N PHE A 101 -2.10 -16.89 1.59
CA PHE A 101 -2.50 -15.69 0.84
C PHE A 101 -1.44 -14.60 0.82
N ALA A 102 -0.19 -14.92 1.17
CA ALA A 102 0.90 -13.96 1.10
C ALA A 102 1.11 -13.43 -0.33
N ASN A 103 1.38 -12.13 -0.47
CA ASN A 103 1.47 -11.44 -1.75
C ASN A 103 2.84 -11.64 -2.43
N GLY A 104 3.07 -12.81 -3.02
CA GLY A 104 4.28 -13.09 -3.80
C GLY A 104 4.52 -12.09 -4.94
N ASP A 105 3.46 -11.64 -5.63
CA ASP A 105 3.59 -10.74 -6.79
C ASP A 105 4.16 -9.37 -6.43
N LEU A 106 4.00 -8.93 -5.18
CA LEU A 106 4.63 -7.69 -4.71
C LEU A 106 6.15 -7.83 -4.69
N ILE A 107 6.68 -8.99 -4.29
CA ILE A 107 8.12 -9.27 -4.31
C ILE A 107 8.64 -9.24 -5.76
N THR A 108 7.94 -9.93 -6.67
CA THR A 108 8.31 -9.94 -8.09
C THR A 108 8.25 -8.53 -8.70
N GLY A 109 7.13 -7.83 -8.54
CA GLY A 109 6.89 -6.51 -9.11
C GLY A 109 7.88 -5.46 -8.62
N PHE A 110 8.02 -5.30 -7.30
CA PHE A 110 8.95 -4.32 -6.73
C PHE A 110 10.42 -4.65 -7.00
N SER A 111 10.80 -5.92 -7.15
CA SER A 111 12.17 -6.26 -7.53
C SER A 111 12.55 -5.66 -8.89
N GLY A 112 11.62 -5.66 -9.85
CA GLY A 112 11.81 -5.01 -11.15
C GLY A 112 11.96 -3.49 -11.04
N GLU A 113 11.12 -2.86 -10.22
CA GLU A 113 11.17 -1.40 -9.99
C GLU A 113 12.45 -0.95 -9.30
N LEU A 114 12.99 -1.77 -8.40
CA LEU A 114 14.24 -1.52 -7.70
C LEU A 114 15.49 -1.87 -8.55
N GLY A 115 15.31 -2.18 -9.84
CA GLY A 115 16.40 -2.40 -10.78
C GLY A 115 17.10 -3.75 -10.64
N ALA A 116 16.42 -4.79 -10.11
CA ALA A 116 16.97 -6.14 -10.09
C ALA A 116 17.34 -6.59 -11.53
N PRO A 117 18.55 -7.15 -11.74
CA PRO A 117 18.95 -7.59 -13.07
C PRO A 117 17.98 -8.62 -13.67
N SER A 118 17.55 -8.41 -14.91
CA SER A 118 16.54 -9.25 -15.59
C SER A 118 16.89 -10.75 -15.62
N PHE A 119 18.18 -11.11 -15.65
CA PHE A 119 18.61 -12.52 -15.61
C PHE A 119 18.28 -13.23 -14.29
N LEU A 120 17.96 -12.49 -13.21
CA LEU A 120 17.49 -13.05 -11.94
C LEU A 120 15.97 -13.22 -11.87
N ALA A 121 15.21 -12.66 -12.81
CA ALA A 121 13.75 -12.66 -12.77
C ALA A 121 13.15 -14.07 -12.60
N PRO A 122 13.61 -15.14 -13.31
CA PRO A 122 13.07 -16.48 -13.10
C PRO A 122 13.27 -17.00 -11.67
N LEU A 123 14.43 -16.73 -11.07
CA LEU A 123 14.74 -17.14 -9.70
C LEU A 123 13.86 -16.39 -8.69
N ILE A 124 13.68 -15.08 -8.90
CA ILE A 124 12.81 -14.25 -8.06
C ILE A 124 11.37 -14.76 -8.16
N SER A 125 10.83 -14.95 -9.37
CA SER A 125 9.45 -15.42 -9.56
C SER A 125 9.17 -16.75 -8.85
N VAL A 126 10.09 -17.73 -8.94
CA VAL A 126 9.92 -19.04 -8.29
C VAL A 126 9.99 -18.95 -6.76
N SER A 127 10.75 -17.99 -6.21
CA SER A 127 10.94 -17.84 -4.76
C SER A 127 10.05 -16.76 -4.12
N ALA A 128 9.40 -15.92 -4.91
CA ALA A 128 8.68 -14.72 -4.48
C ALA A 128 7.58 -15.02 -3.45
N VAL A 129 6.74 -16.02 -3.73
CA VAL A 129 5.69 -16.46 -2.79
C VAL A 129 6.32 -16.90 -1.46
N LYS A 130 7.43 -17.65 -1.51
CA LYS A 130 8.06 -18.12 -0.27
C LYS A 130 8.69 -16.98 0.53
N ILE A 131 9.29 -16.01 -0.14
CA ILE A 131 9.80 -14.80 0.49
C ILE A 131 8.64 -14.04 1.17
N ALA A 132 7.51 -13.88 0.48
CA ALA A 132 6.32 -13.24 1.02
C ALA A 132 5.75 -14.00 2.24
N GLU A 133 5.69 -15.34 2.19
CA GLU A 133 5.28 -16.18 3.34
C GLU A 133 6.19 -15.95 4.55
N LEU A 134 7.52 -16.00 4.35
CA LEU A 134 8.50 -15.80 5.43
C LEU A 134 8.46 -14.37 5.99
N ALA A 135 8.15 -13.39 5.13
CA ALA A 135 7.97 -12.00 5.51
C ALA A 135 6.59 -11.69 6.10
N ASN A 136 5.66 -12.66 6.15
CA ASN A 136 4.27 -12.46 6.58
C ASN A 136 3.53 -11.37 5.79
N LEU A 137 3.80 -11.26 4.49
CA LEU A 137 3.34 -10.15 3.66
C LEU A 137 1.93 -10.37 3.11
N GLN A 138 0.91 -9.69 3.65
CA GLN A 138 -0.44 -9.61 3.08
C GLN A 138 -0.91 -8.15 3.06
N THR A 139 -0.24 -7.34 2.24
CA THR A 139 -0.24 -5.88 2.31
C THR A 139 -0.98 -5.22 1.13
N THR A 140 -1.67 -4.12 1.42
CA THR A 140 -2.27 -3.20 0.44
C THR A 140 -1.51 -1.89 0.47
N GLY A 141 -0.60 -1.66 -0.49
CA GLY A 141 0.25 -0.47 -0.51
C GLY A 141 1.09 -0.34 -1.79
N GLY A 142 1.74 0.80 -2.00
CA GLY A 142 2.66 1.04 -3.14
C GLY A 142 2.01 0.84 -4.52
N SER A 143 0.71 1.14 -4.64
CA SER A 143 -0.09 0.99 -5.87
C SER A 143 -0.04 -0.42 -6.48
N SER A 144 0.24 -1.45 -5.67
CA SER A 144 0.58 -2.79 -6.14
C SER A 144 -0.62 -3.70 -6.42
N SER A 145 -1.75 -3.51 -5.75
CA SER A 145 -2.86 -4.47 -5.79
C SER A 145 -3.35 -4.77 -7.20
N VAL A 146 -3.62 -3.75 -8.02
CA VAL A 146 -4.07 -3.94 -9.41
C VAL A 146 -2.92 -4.37 -10.32
N ARG A 147 -1.84 -3.59 -10.37
CA ARG A 147 -0.75 -3.79 -11.35
C ARG A 147 0.10 -5.02 -11.12
N PHE A 148 0.12 -5.57 -9.90
CA PHE A 148 0.84 -6.80 -9.58
C PHE A 148 -0.14 -7.94 -9.29
N THR A 149 -0.88 -7.88 -8.18
CA THR A 149 -1.75 -8.99 -7.79
C THR A 149 -2.93 -9.18 -8.75
N GLY A 150 -3.53 -8.11 -9.25
CA GLY A 150 -4.58 -8.17 -10.26
C GLY A 150 -4.11 -8.84 -11.56
N GLU A 151 -3.08 -8.27 -12.17
CA GLU A 151 -2.54 -8.75 -13.45
C GLU A 151 -1.88 -10.13 -13.35
N HIS A 152 -1.20 -10.46 -12.25
CA HIS A 152 -0.37 -11.67 -12.16
C HIS A 152 -0.91 -12.78 -11.25
N SER A 153 -1.87 -12.50 -10.36
CA SER A 153 -2.54 -13.52 -9.55
C SER A 153 -4.01 -13.69 -9.91
N MET A 154 -4.79 -12.61 -9.93
CA MET A 154 -6.24 -12.71 -10.11
C MET A 154 -6.59 -13.18 -11.52
N ARG A 155 -6.00 -12.57 -12.55
CA ARG A 155 -6.22 -12.98 -13.94
C ARG A 155 -5.76 -14.42 -14.19
N TYR A 156 -4.58 -14.77 -13.69
CA TYR A 156 -4.02 -16.12 -13.78
C TYR A 156 -4.93 -17.15 -13.09
N ALA A 157 -5.42 -16.85 -11.90
CA ALA A 157 -6.36 -17.72 -11.19
C ALA A 157 -7.62 -17.99 -12.01
N GLY A 158 -8.24 -16.93 -12.57
CA GLY A 158 -9.44 -17.07 -13.40
C GLY A 158 -9.20 -17.90 -14.67
N ALA A 159 -8.13 -17.60 -15.40
CA ALA A 159 -7.82 -18.28 -16.65
C ALA A 159 -7.43 -19.76 -16.43
N ALA A 160 -6.61 -20.05 -15.40
CA ALA A 160 -6.23 -21.41 -15.06
C ALA A 160 -7.45 -22.24 -14.59
N ALA A 161 -8.36 -21.63 -13.81
CA ALA A 161 -9.61 -22.29 -13.43
C ALA A 161 -10.47 -22.62 -14.67
N ARG A 162 -10.62 -21.67 -15.60
CA ARG A 162 -11.35 -21.87 -16.87
C ARG A 162 -10.77 -23.03 -17.67
N GLU A 163 -9.44 -23.12 -17.82
CA GLU A 163 -8.76 -24.22 -18.52
C GLU A 163 -9.06 -25.59 -17.89
N LEU A 164 -8.98 -25.70 -16.56
CA LEU A 164 -9.27 -26.95 -15.84
C LEU A 164 -10.74 -27.38 -15.99
N LEU A 165 -11.67 -26.42 -15.86
CA LEU A 165 -13.11 -26.70 -16.02
C LEU A 165 -13.43 -27.17 -17.44
N VAL A 166 -12.86 -26.51 -18.45
CA VAL A 166 -12.97 -26.93 -19.86
C VAL A 166 -12.40 -28.33 -20.07
N GLN A 167 -11.23 -28.61 -19.48
CA GLN A 167 -10.60 -29.94 -19.56
C GLN A 167 -11.50 -31.03 -18.96
N CYS A 168 -12.05 -30.83 -17.75
CA CYS A 168 -12.96 -31.78 -17.12
C CYS A 168 -14.23 -32.02 -17.95
N ALA A 169 -14.86 -30.97 -18.46
CA ALA A 169 -16.04 -31.09 -19.31
C ALA A 169 -15.75 -31.85 -20.61
N ALA A 170 -14.66 -31.49 -21.30
CA ALA A 170 -14.22 -32.14 -22.52
C ALA A 170 -13.93 -33.63 -22.30
N ASN A 171 -13.29 -33.98 -21.19
CA ASN A 171 -13.03 -35.36 -20.78
C ASN A 171 -14.34 -36.15 -20.56
N ARG A 172 -15.29 -35.60 -19.80
CA ARG A 172 -16.62 -36.22 -19.58
C ARG A 172 -17.38 -36.47 -20.87
N TRP A 173 -17.23 -35.54 -21.81
CA TRP A 173 -17.93 -35.57 -23.09
C TRP A 173 -17.20 -36.34 -24.18
N ALA A 174 -15.95 -36.75 -23.94
CA ALA A 174 -15.05 -37.36 -24.91
C ALA A 174 -14.90 -36.54 -26.21
N VAL A 175 -14.74 -35.23 -26.07
CA VAL A 175 -14.55 -34.27 -27.19
C VAL A 175 -13.26 -33.47 -27.02
N PRO A 176 -12.70 -32.89 -28.10
CA PRO A 176 -11.58 -31.95 -27.98
C PRO A 176 -11.95 -30.72 -27.13
N ALA A 177 -11.04 -30.29 -26.24
CA ALA A 177 -11.24 -29.10 -25.41
C ALA A 177 -11.50 -27.82 -26.23
N ALA A 178 -10.90 -27.71 -27.41
CA ALA A 178 -11.10 -26.59 -28.34
C ALA A 178 -12.53 -26.48 -28.91
N GLU A 179 -13.34 -27.53 -28.78
CA GLU A 179 -14.77 -27.50 -29.16
C GLU A 179 -15.67 -27.01 -28.02
N CYS A 180 -15.10 -26.74 -26.83
CA CYS A 180 -15.81 -26.23 -25.66
C CYS A 180 -15.58 -24.73 -25.49
N THR A 181 -16.61 -24.02 -25.04
CA THR A 181 -16.56 -22.60 -24.69
C THR A 181 -17.10 -22.36 -23.28
N THR A 182 -16.86 -21.17 -22.73
CA THR A 182 -17.32 -20.79 -21.40
C THR A 182 -18.15 -19.52 -21.44
N ALA A 183 -19.22 -19.50 -20.65
CA ALA A 183 -20.05 -18.31 -20.44
C ALA A 183 -20.90 -18.49 -19.18
N LEU A 184 -21.04 -17.43 -18.39
CA LEU A 184 -21.96 -17.35 -17.24
C LEU A 184 -21.80 -18.56 -16.29
N SER A 185 -20.56 -18.85 -15.88
CA SER A 185 -20.23 -19.97 -15.00
C SER A 185 -20.62 -21.35 -15.51
N HIS A 186 -20.58 -21.56 -16.84
CA HIS A 186 -20.84 -22.85 -17.48
C HIS A 186 -19.81 -23.15 -18.57
N VAL A 187 -19.48 -24.44 -18.73
CA VAL A 187 -18.81 -24.95 -19.93
C VAL A 187 -19.87 -25.46 -20.90
N GLN A 188 -19.70 -25.18 -22.18
CA GLN A 188 -20.64 -25.52 -23.26
C GLN A 188 -19.92 -26.20 -24.42
N HIS A 189 -20.49 -27.28 -24.94
CA HIS A 189 -20.02 -27.91 -26.18
C HIS A 189 -20.91 -27.53 -27.36
N ASN A 190 -20.47 -26.53 -28.13
CA ASN A 190 -21.26 -25.83 -29.15
C ASN A 190 -21.87 -26.76 -30.19
N ALA A 191 -21.12 -27.77 -30.65
CA ALA A 191 -21.60 -28.70 -31.68
C ALA A 191 -22.77 -29.59 -31.20
N SER A 192 -22.85 -29.86 -29.89
CA SER A 192 -23.91 -30.73 -29.32
C SER A 192 -24.97 -30.01 -28.51
N GLY A 193 -24.74 -28.76 -28.11
CA GLY A 193 -25.59 -28.02 -27.17
C GLY A 193 -25.54 -28.51 -25.72
N ARG A 194 -24.65 -29.45 -25.37
CA ARG A 194 -24.44 -29.89 -23.98
C ARG A 194 -23.81 -28.78 -23.15
N SER A 195 -24.19 -28.70 -21.88
CA SER A 195 -23.60 -27.78 -20.90
C SER A 195 -23.44 -28.45 -19.55
N LEU A 196 -22.39 -28.07 -18.83
CA LEU A 196 -22.14 -28.39 -17.43
C LEU A 196 -21.83 -27.09 -16.69
N SER A 197 -22.43 -26.92 -15.52
CA SER A 197 -22.09 -25.84 -14.61
C SER A 197 -20.68 -26.03 -14.04
N TYR A 198 -20.05 -24.93 -13.60
CA TYR A 198 -18.76 -25.04 -12.92
C TYR A 198 -18.86 -25.84 -11.62
N GLY A 199 -19.96 -25.71 -10.87
CA GLY A 199 -20.22 -26.50 -9.65
C GLY A 199 -20.18 -28.02 -9.87
N GLU A 200 -20.68 -28.52 -11.01
CA GLU A 200 -20.64 -29.95 -11.37
C GLU A 200 -19.22 -30.46 -11.71
N LEU A 201 -18.31 -29.54 -12.05
CA LEU A 201 -16.95 -29.83 -12.50
C LEU A 201 -15.91 -29.53 -11.41
N ALA A 202 -16.23 -28.67 -10.45
CA ALA A 202 -15.27 -28.08 -9.50
C ALA A 202 -14.49 -29.12 -8.69
N ALA A 203 -15.15 -30.16 -8.16
CA ALA A 203 -14.50 -31.20 -7.39
C ALA A 203 -13.52 -32.04 -8.21
N GLU A 204 -13.79 -32.23 -9.50
CA GLU A 204 -12.87 -32.91 -10.43
C GLU A 204 -11.71 -31.99 -10.80
N ALA A 205 -12.01 -30.73 -11.11
CA ALA A 205 -11.01 -29.73 -11.46
C ALA A 205 -10.01 -29.48 -10.31
N ALA A 206 -10.48 -29.47 -9.05
CA ALA A 206 -9.65 -29.30 -7.86
C ALA A 206 -8.65 -30.46 -7.61
N MET A 207 -8.79 -31.59 -8.31
CA MET A 207 -7.83 -32.70 -8.26
C MET A 207 -6.69 -32.54 -9.27
N LEU A 208 -6.85 -31.64 -10.24
CA LEU A 208 -5.87 -31.32 -11.26
C LEU A 208 -4.99 -30.15 -10.82
N GLU A 209 -3.78 -30.05 -11.41
CA GLU A 209 -2.88 -28.93 -11.09
C GLU A 209 -3.15 -27.75 -12.03
N PRO A 210 -3.49 -26.55 -11.51
CA PRO A 210 -3.68 -25.36 -12.33
C PRO A 210 -2.40 -24.97 -13.07
N SER A 211 -2.54 -24.50 -14.31
CA SER A 211 -1.42 -23.96 -15.07
C SER A 211 -0.82 -22.74 -14.38
N SER A 212 0.52 -22.67 -14.31
CA SER A 212 1.24 -21.46 -13.89
C SER A 212 1.36 -20.41 -15.01
N GLU A 213 1.05 -20.79 -16.25
CA GLU A 213 1.09 -19.94 -17.45
C GLU A 213 -0.18 -20.16 -18.29
N PRO A 214 -1.38 -19.87 -17.75
CA PRO A 214 -2.62 -20.01 -18.50
C PRO A 214 -2.71 -18.97 -19.63
N THR A 215 -3.53 -19.27 -20.62
CA THR A 215 -3.81 -18.30 -21.70
C THR A 215 -4.77 -17.23 -21.19
N LEU A 216 -4.28 -15.99 -21.08
CA LEU A 216 -5.08 -14.85 -20.65
C LEU A 216 -5.88 -14.24 -21.80
N LYS A 217 -7.04 -13.68 -21.48
CA LYS A 217 -7.84 -12.89 -22.42
C LYS A 217 -7.13 -11.62 -22.87
N THR A 218 -7.40 -11.19 -24.09
CA THR A 218 -7.08 -9.84 -24.58
C THR A 218 -8.15 -8.85 -24.16
N ARG A 219 -7.83 -7.55 -24.18
CA ARG A 219 -8.74 -6.48 -23.69
C ARG A 219 -10.08 -6.43 -24.43
N ASP A 220 -10.12 -6.83 -25.69
CA ASP A 220 -11.33 -6.91 -26.51
C ASP A 220 -12.21 -8.11 -26.18
N GLU A 221 -11.70 -9.10 -25.43
CA GLU A 221 -12.46 -10.26 -24.94
C GLU A 221 -13.06 -10.03 -23.53
N TYR A 222 -12.77 -8.88 -22.91
CA TYR A 222 -13.22 -8.56 -21.57
C TYR A 222 -14.73 -8.29 -21.53
N ASN A 223 -15.43 -9.04 -20.68
CA ASN A 223 -16.87 -8.94 -20.47
C ASN A 223 -17.23 -8.30 -19.12
N ILE A 224 -16.29 -8.22 -18.19
CA ILE A 224 -16.48 -7.62 -16.86
C ILE A 224 -15.44 -6.52 -16.62
N MET A 225 -14.15 -6.77 -16.88
CA MET A 225 -13.08 -5.80 -16.62
C MET A 225 -13.30 -4.48 -17.39
N GLY A 226 -13.07 -3.36 -16.70
CA GLY A 226 -13.22 -2.01 -17.28
C GLY A 226 -14.66 -1.50 -17.38
N LYS A 227 -15.67 -2.29 -16.97
CA LYS A 227 -17.07 -1.85 -16.94
C LYS A 227 -17.42 -1.23 -15.58
N ALA A 228 -18.31 -0.23 -15.61
CA ALA A 228 -18.85 0.39 -14.41
C ALA A 228 -19.93 -0.51 -13.79
N ILE A 229 -19.51 -1.48 -12.98
CA ILE A 229 -20.41 -2.38 -12.25
C ILE A 229 -20.62 -1.92 -10.80
N SER A 230 -21.75 -2.32 -10.22
CA SER A 230 -22.05 -2.03 -8.81
C SER A 230 -21.06 -2.75 -7.89
N ARG A 231 -20.59 -2.02 -6.88
CA ARG A 231 -19.62 -2.52 -5.89
C ARG A 231 -20.34 -3.19 -4.72
N ASN A 232 -20.00 -4.44 -4.45
CA ASN A 232 -20.61 -5.24 -3.36
C ASN A 232 -20.34 -4.66 -1.96
N ASP A 233 -19.28 -3.86 -1.80
CA ASP A 233 -18.94 -3.24 -0.51
C ASP A 233 -19.73 -1.94 -0.21
N ILE A 234 -20.43 -1.36 -1.20
CA ILE A 234 -21.17 -0.09 -1.02
C ILE A 234 -22.38 -0.24 -0.09
N PRO A 235 -23.30 -1.21 -0.28
CA PRO A 235 -24.53 -1.28 0.53
C PRO A 235 -24.27 -1.26 2.04
N ALA A 236 -23.34 -2.10 2.51
CA ALA A 236 -23.00 -2.19 3.92
C ALA A 236 -22.38 -0.89 4.49
N LYS A 237 -21.66 -0.14 3.65
CA LYS A 237 -21.09 1.16 4.04
C LYS A 237 -22.17 2.25 4.14
N VAL A 238 -23.24 2.14 3.35
CA VAL A 238 -24.33 3.13 3.32
C VAL A 238 -25.32 2.91 4.45
N ASP A 239 -25.65 1.66 4.78
CA ASP A 239 -26.60 1.34 5.86
C ASP A 239 -25.95 1.18 7.25
N GLY A 240 -24.62 1.23 7.33
CA GLY A 240 -23.85 1.15 8.57
C GLY A 240 -23.62 -0.28 9.08
N SER A 241 -23.89 -1.31 8.29
CA SER A 241 -23.60 -2.70 8.64
C SER A 241 -22.15 -3.14 8.35
N ALA A 242 -21.39 -2.33 7.62
CA ALA A 242 -19.97 -2.58 7.34
C ALA A 242 -19.14 -2.59 8.65
N PRO A 243 -18.44 -3.69 8.98
CA PRO A 243 -17.62 -3.74 10.18
C PRO A 243 -16.26 -3.07 9.95
N TYR A 244 -15.88 -2.15 10.83
CA TYR A 244 -14.54 -1.59 10.93
C TYR A 244 -13.82 -2.13 12.16
N GLY A 245 -12.49 -2.01 12.21
CA GLY A 245 -11.70 -2.49 13.36
C GLY A 245 -12.16 -1.90 14.69
N ILE A 246 -12.56 -0.63 14.69
CA ILE A 246 -13.08 0.06 15.87
C ILE A 246 -14.42 -0.49 16.37
N ASP A 247 -15.20 -1.17 15.52
CA ASP A 247 -16.52 -1.72 15.87
C ASP A 247 -16.43 -3.05 16.63
N ALA A 248 -15.23 -3.64 16.72
CA ALA A 248 -15.01 -4.91 17.41
C ALA A 248 -15.54 -4.87 18.84
N GLN A 249 -16.51 -5.72 19.18
CA GLN A 249 -17.14 -5.73 20.50
C GLN A 249 -17.31 -7.16 21.01
N PRO A 250 -16.21 -7.89 21.25
CA PRO A 250 -16.28 -9.19 21.91
C PRO A 250 -16.84 -9.05 23.33
N ASP A 251 -17.38 -10.14 23.86
CA ASP A 251 -17.96 -10.18 25.20
C ASP A 251 -16.93 -9.87 26.29
N ASP A 252 -17.39 -9.28 27.40
CA ASP A 252 -16.59 -8.90 28.57
C ASP A 252 -15.41 -7.95 28.31
N MET A 253 -15.40 -7.28 27.16
CA MET A 253 -14.32 -6.38 26.74
C MET A 253 -14.13 -5.15 27.64
N LEU A 254 -12.86 -4.82 27.90
CA LEU A 254 -12.42 -3.58 28.53
C LEU A 254 -11.88 -2.59 27.49
N TYR A 255 -11.77 -1.33 27.88
CA TYR A 255 -11.25 -0.24 27.05
C TYR A 255 -10.01 0.37 27.68
N ALA A 256 -8.97 0.56 26.87
CA ALA A 256 -7.78 1.29 27.25
C ALA A 256 -7.74 2.65 26.55
N ALA A 257 -7.69 3.72 27.35
CA ALA A 257 -7.25 5.04 26.89
C ALA A 257 -5.76 5.16 27.21
N ILE A 258 -4.98 5.71 26.27
CA ILE A 258 -3.52 5.73 26.35
C ILE A 258 -3.01 7.14 26.09
N ARG A 259 -1.97 7.54 26.83
CA ARG A 259 -1.22 8.78 26.61
C ARG A 259 0.24 8.41 26.38
N PHE A 260 0.75 8.77 25.21
CA PHE A 260 2.14 8.61 24.84
C PHE A 260 2.99 9.74 25.40
N ALA A 261 4.30 9.54 25.34
CA ALA A 261 5.26 10.58 25.59
C ALA A 261 5.00 11.78 24.65
N PRO A 262 5.03 13.02 25.17
CA PRO A 262 4.72 14.21 24.38
C PRO A 262 5.80 14.54 23.35
N VAL A 263 7.03 14.04 23.56
CA VAL A 263 8.18 14.21 22.66
C VAL A 263 8.62 12.84 22.18
N PHE A 264 8.70 12.66 20.86
CA PHE A 264 9.08 11.39 20.27
C PHE A 264 10.48 10.94 20.71
N GLY A 265 10.60 9.66 21.03
CA GLY A 265 11.85 9.04 21.48
C GLY A 265 12.14 9.16 22.99
N THR A 266 11.30 9.86 23.75
CA THR A 266 11.42 9.94 25.22
C THR A 266 10.68 8.79 25.90
N LYS A 267 11.16 8.36 27.07
CA LYS A 267 10.57 7.26 27.84
C LYS A 267 9.79 7.74 29.05
N LEU A 268 8.89 6.90 29.54
CA LEU A 268 8.19 7.10 30.80
C LEU A 268 9.13 6.86 31.99
N VAL A 269 9.27 7.86 32.85
CA VAL A 269 10.13 7.82 34.05
C VAL A 269 9.34 7.40 35.29
N SER A 270 8.18 8.02 35.50
CA SER A 270 7.34 7.70 36.66
C SER A 270 5.88 8.02 36.42
N VAL A 271 5.01 7.33 37.17
CA VAL A 271 3.56 7.55 37.16
C VAL A 271 3.05 7.65 38.58
N ASP A 272 2.32 8.74 38.85
CA ASP A 272 1.47 8.89 40.02
C ASP A 272 0.00 8.82 39.57
N ALA A 273 -0.65 7.71 39.94
CA ALA A 273 -2.05 7.47 39.61
C ALA A 273 -3.03 8.11 40.62
N GLY A 274 -2.55 8.69 41.73
CA GLY A 274 -3.40 9.29 42.75
C GLY A 274 -4.55 8.37 43.19
N ASP A 275 -5.78 8.89 43.12
CA ASP A 275 -7.00 8.16 43.47
C ASP A 275 -7.68 7.44 42.28
N VAL A 276 -7.07 7.43 41.10
CA VAL A 276 -7.67 6.94 39.85
C VAL A 276 -8.16 5.49 39.99
N LEU A 277 -7.39 4.63 40.66
CA LEU A 277 -7.75 3.22 40.85
C LEU A 277 -8.99 3.02 41.73
N ASN A 278 -9.37 4.00 42.55
CA ASN A 278 -10.57 3.94 43.38
C ASN A 278 -11.84 4.39 42.65
N ARG A 279 -11.69 4.94 41.43
CA ARG A 279 -12.82 5.42 40.64
C ARG A 279 -13.59 4.24 40.05
N ARG A 280 -14.92 4.39 39.96
CA ARG A 280 -15.82 3.37 39.42
C ARG A 280 -15.37 2.93 38.02
N GLY A 281 -15.29 1.62 37.82
CA GLY A 281 -15.06 1.01 36.51
C GLY A 281 -13.60 0.96 36.08
N ILE A 282 -12.68 1.64 36.77
CA ILE A 282 -11.25 1.57 36.51
C ILE A 282 -10.72 0.21 36.97
N LYS A 283 -9.91 -0.43 36.12
CA LYS A 283 -9.32 -1.75 36.38
C LYS A 283 -7.84 -1.66 36.68
N LYS A 284 -7.11 -0.86 35.91
CA LYS A 284 -5.65 -0.76 36.03
C LYS A 284 -5.11 0.52 35.40
N VAL A 285 -3.99 1.00 35.94
CA VAL A 285 -3.08 1.90 35.24
C VAL A 285 -1.89 1.05 34.77
N VAL A 286 -1.70 0.96 33.46
CA VAL A 286 -0.64 0.19 32.82
C VAL A 286 0.46 1.16 32.40
N GLN A 287 1.68 0.92 32.89
CA GLN A 287 2.88 1.67 32.52
C GLN A 287 3.61 0.91 31.42
N LEU A 288 3.98 1.59 30.35
CA LEU A 288 4.70 1.06 29.21
C LEU A 288 5.99 1.88 29.02
N GLU A 289 6.84 1.52 28.05
CA GLU A 289 8.16 2.15 27.89
C GLU A 289 8.07 3.66 27.62
N ASP A 290 7.17 4.08 26.75
CA ASP A 290 7.01 5.45 26.26
C ASP A 290 5.58 5.99 26.49
N SER A 291 4.77 5.31 27.31
CA SER A 291 3.36 5.67 27.47
C SER A 291 2.74 5.13 28.77
N VAL A 292 1.59 5.70 29.13
CA VAL A 292 0.75 5.22 30.22
C VAL A 292 -0.69 5.06 29.75
N ALA A 293 -1.32 3.95 30.11
CA ALA A 293 -2.71 3.66 29.78
C ALA A 293 -3.56 3.47 31.04
N VAL A 294 -4.81 3.89 30.97
CA VAL A 294 -5.84 3.54 31.96
C VAL A 294 -6.83 2.60 31.30
N VAL A 295 -7.07 1.45 31.93
CA VAL A 295 -8.01 0.43 31.46
C VAL A 295 -9.26 0.43 32.32
N ALA A 296 -10.43 0.44 31.70
CA ALA A 296 -11.72 0.49 32.37
C ALA A 296 -12.82 -0.29 31.63
N ASP A 297 -13.98 -0.43 32.26
CA ASP A 297 -15.20 -1.00 31.65
C ASP A 297 -15.89 -0.07 30.61
N SER A 298 -15.33 1.12 30.37
CA SER A 298 -15.80 2.09 29.38
C SER A 298 -14.66 2.98 28.93
N TYR A 299 -14.58 3.26 27.62
CA TYR A 299 -13.58 4.18 27.08
C TYR A 299 -13.67 5.58 27.70
N TRP A 300 -14.88 6.11 27.92
CA TRP A 300 -15.04 7.42 28.53
C TRP A 300 -14.45 7.47 29.94
N ARG A 301 -14.69 6.44 30.76
CA ARG A 301 -14.12 6.35 32.12
C ARG A 301 -12.59 6.25 32.08
N ALA A 302 -12.06 5.43 31.18
CA ALA A 302 -10.61 5.33 30.97
C ALA A 302 -10.01 6.69 30.57
N LYS A 303 -10.59 7.37 29.58
CA LYS A 303 -10.11 8.68 29.09
C LYS A 303 -10.18 9.75 30.16
N GLU A 304 -11.28 9.86 30.90
CA GLU A 304 -11.41 10.86 31.97
C GLU A 304 -10.47 10.58 33.15
N ALA A 305 -10.27 9.31 33.50
CA ALA A 305 -9.32 8.92 34.54
C ALA A 305 -7.87 9.20 34.15
N LEU A 306 -7.50 8.94 32.89
CA LEU A 306 -6.15 9.18 32.36
C LEU A 306 -5.73 10.66 32.49
N LYS A 307 -6.66 11.61 32.36
CA LYS A 307 -6.38 13.05 32.58
C LYS A 307 -5.87 13.37 33.99
N SER A 308 -6.24 12.56 34.99
CA SER A 308 -5.79 12.73 36.38
C SER A 308 -4.50 11.99 36.71
N VAL A 309 -3.99 11.16 35.81
CA VAL A 309 -2.71 10.47 35.99
C VAL A 309 -1.58 11.46 35.72
N ASN A 310 -0.71 11.66 36.71
CA ASN A 310 0.51 12.43 36.52
C ASN A 310 1.61 11.49 36.00
N ALA A 311 2.14 11.75 34.81
CA ALA A 311 3.22 10.97 34.22
C ALA A 311 4.39 11.89 33.89
N VAL A 312 5.58 11.49 34.32
CA VAL A 312 6.84 12.17 34.03
C VAL A 312 7.55 11.40 32.95
N PHE A 313 7.95 12.09 31.88
CA PHE A 313 8.73 11.54 30.78
C PHE A 313 10.15 12.09 30.80
N GLU A 314 11.07 11.40 30.15
CA GLU A 314 12.45 11.85 29.98
C GLU A 314 12.51 13.17 29.19
N GLU A 315 13.53 13.97 29.48
CA GLU A 315 13.89 15.15 28.70
C GLU A 315 15.18 14.83 27.92
N LEU A 316 15.12 14.89 26.58
CA LEU A 316 16.22 14.57 25.66
C LEU A 316 16.67 15.78 24.82
N GLY A 317 16.20 16.98 25.15
CA GLY A 317 16.59 18.23 24.48
C GLY A 317 15.76 18.57 23.24
N ASN A 318 14.76 17.75 22.91
CA ASN A 318 13.88 17.95 21.76
C ASN A 318 12.60 18.75 22.13
N GLU A 319 12.40 19.10 23.40
CA GLU A 319 11.17 19.70 23.94
C GLU A 319 10.90 21.09 23.37
N ASN A 320 11.95 21.79 22.92
CA ASN A 320 11.88 23.14 22.37
C ASN A 320 12.04 23.18 20.84
N ILE A 321 12.09 22.01 20.17
CA ILE A 321 12.18 21.96 18.71
C ILE A 321 10.85 22.41 18.12
N SER A 322 10.91 23.32 17.15
CA SER A 322 9.77 23.88 16.45
C SER A 322 9.91 23.70 14.94
N SER A 323 8.83 23.94 14.18
CA SER A 323 8.91 23.98 12.72
C SER A 323 9.93 25.01 12.23
N ALA A 324 10.09 26.14 12.93
CA ALA A 324 11.08 27.16 12.57
C ALA A 324 12.51 26.62 12.66
N THR A 325 12.87 25.98 13.79
CA THR A 325 14.21 25.42 13.98
C THR A 325 14.50 24.25 13.05
N ILE A 326 13.47 23.44 12.71
CA ILE A 326 13.60 22.38 11.71
C ILE A 326 13.87 22.97 10.32
N TYR A 327 13.17 24.04 9.95
CA TYR A 327 13.41 24.69 8.66
C TYR A 327 14.76 25.42 8.60
N GLU A 328 15.24 25.99 9.71
CA GLU A 328 16.61 26.52 9.78
C GLU A 328 17.65 25.42 9.55
N GLN A 329 17.45 24.22 10.12
CA GLN A 329 18.29 23.05 9.84
C GLN A 329 18.23 22.69 8.35
N PHE A 330 17.04 22.64 7.76
CA PHE A 330 16.87 22.30 6.34
C PHE A 330 17.55 23.33 5.41
N ASP A 331 17.38 24.62 5.70
CA ASP A 331 18.01 25.70 4.96
C ASP A 331 19.55 25.59 5.04
N ALA A 332 20.10 25.24 6.20
CA ALA A 332 21.53 24.97 6.38
C ALA A 332 22.01 23.75 5.58
N SER A 333 21.28 22.62 5.62
CA SER A 333 21.60 21.42 4.84
C SER A 333 21.58 21.69 3.33
N LEU A 334 20.60 22.47 2.85
CA LEU A 334 20.47 22.84 1.44
C LEU A 334 21.59 23.79 0.97
N ALA A 335 22.11 24.63 1.87
CA ALA A 335 23.22 25.54 1.60
C ALA A 335 24.60 24.86 1.66
N GLY A 336 24.73 23.76 2.42
CA GLY A 336 25.98 23.01 2.54
C GLY A 336 26.40 22.29 1.27
N ASP A 337 27.61 21.72 1.25
CA ASP A 337 28.15 20.98 0.09
C ASP A 337 27.78 19.49 0.11
N GLU A 338 27.44 18.94 1.28
CA GLU A 338 27.11 17.53 1.45
C GLU A 338 25.78 17.19 0.76
N SER A 339 25.80 16.18 -0.09
CA SER A 339 24.60 15.65 -0.74
C SER A 339 24.86 14.28 -1.35
N ASP A 340 23.80 13.49 -1.44
CA ASP A 340 23.78 12.27 -2.26
C ASP A 340 23.18 12.56 -3.63
N LYS A 341 23.65 11.80 -4.63
CA LYS A 341 23.15 11.91 -6.00
C LYS A 341 21.86 11.10 -6.17
N ASP A 342 20.78 11.77 -6.53
CA ASP A 342 19.54 11.13 -7.01
C ASP A 342 19.59 10.96 -8.55
N ARG A 343 19.88 12.04 -9.27
CA ARG A 343 19.99 12.04 -10.75
C ARG A 343 21.06 13.00 -11.25
N GLU A 344 21.77 12.60 -12.30
CA GLU A 344 22.63 13.49 -13.08
C GLU A 344 22.50 13.15 -14.57
N ILE A 345 22.24 14.15 -15.41
CA ILE A 345 22.25 14.06 -16.87
C ILE A 345 23.08 15.22 -17.41
N GLY A 346 23.91 14.95 -18.42
CA GLY A 346 24.68 16.00 -19.10
C GLY A 346 25.74 16.63 -18.21
N ASP A 347 26.07 17.90 -18.50
CA ASP A 347 27.00 18.72 -17.74
C ASP A 347 26.27 19.96 -17.22
N THR A 348 25.64 19.81 -16.05
CA THR A 348 24.89 20.88 -15.42
C THR A 348 25.78 22.07 -15.08
N GLN A 349 27.03 21.86 -14.68
CA GLN A 349 27.94 22.95 -14.35
C GLN A 349 28.22 23.84 -15.58
N ALA A 350 28.56 23.22 -16.71
CA ALA A 350 28.81 23.96 -17.95
C ALA A 350 27.56 24.74 -18.43
N ALA A 351 26.36 24.19 -18.25
CA ALA A 351 25.11 24.88 -18.58
C ALA A 351 24.88 26.14 -17.73
N PHE A 352 25.24 26.11 -16.45
CA PHE A 352 25.15 27.29 -15.57
C PHE A 352 26.29 28.29 -15.80
N ASP A 353 27.50 27.82 -16.06
CA ASP A 353 28.66 28.69 -16.34
C ASP A 353 28.47 29.52 -17.62
N SER A 354 27.70 28.99 -18.59
CA SER A 354 27.39 29.64 -19.87
C SER A 354 26.01 30.28 -19.94
N ALA A 355 25.28 30.32 -18.82
CA ALA A 355 23.92 30.84 -18.75
C ALA A 355 23.87 32.34 -19.05
N ALA A 356 22.88 32.76 -19.83
CA ALA A 356 22.56 34.17 -20.06
C ALA A 356 21.63 34.72 -18.97
N ASP A 357 20.77 33.87 -18.39
CA ASP A 357 19.94 34.17 -17.22
C ASP A 357 19.82 32.93 -16.32
N VAL A 358 19.64 33.16 -15.02
CA VAL A 358 19.40 32.11 -14.02
C VAL A 358 18.22 32.54 -13.15
N ILE A 359 17.27 31.63 -12.95
CA ILE A 359 16.21 31.77 -11.95
C ILE A 359 16.41 30.75 -10.84
N GLU A 360 16.11 31.17 -9.61
CA GLU A 360 16.16 30.33 -8.41
C GLU A 360 14.85 30.44 -7.65
N ALA A 361 14.43 29.35 -7.02
CA ALA A 361 13.25 29.31 -6.15
C ALA A 361 13.45 28.30 -5.02
N SER A 362 12.78 28.56 -3.89
CA SER A 362 12.79 27.68 -2.72
C SER A 362 11.36 27.34 -2.32
N TYR A 363 11.09 26.06 -2.13
CA TYR A 363 9.80 25.55 -1.71
C TYR A 363 9.93 24.73 -0.44
N ARG A 364 8.89 24.72 0.38
CA ARG A 364 8.80 23.83 1.54
C ARG A 364 7.37 23.39 1.78
N VAL A 365 7.22 22.23 2.38
CA VAL A 365 5.93 21.74 2.90
C VAL A 365 6.08 21.30 4.37
N PRO A 366 5.02 21.41 5.17
CA PRO A 366 5.03 20.94 6.55
C PRO A 366 4.81 19.42 6.63
N TYR A 367 5.03 18.90 7.83
CA TYR A 367 4.51 17.60 8.21
C TYR A 367 2.99 17.57 8.02
N LEU A 368 2.47 16.45 7.53
CA LEU A 368 1.04 16.22 7.44
C LEU A 368 0.66 14.94 8.15
N ALA A 369 -0.34 15.05 9.03
CA ALA A 369 -1.03 13.89 9.58
C ALA A 369 -1.89 13.22 8.50
N HIS A 370 -2.10 11.93 8.63
CA HIS A 370 -3.00 11.16 7.79
C HIS A 370 -4.46 11.48 8.05
N ALA A 371 -4.79 11.79 9.31
CA ALA A 371 -6.12 12.19 9.76
C ALA A 371 -7.24 11.26 9.24
N ALA A 372 -7.01 9.94 9.29
CA ALA A 372 -8.01 8.94 8.90
C ALA A 372 -9.28 9.10 9.75
N MET A 373 -10.46 8.98 9.14
CA MET A 373 -11.75 9.18 9.85
C MET A 373 -11.94 8.21 11.02
N GLU A 374 -11.46 6.97 10.90
CA GLU A 374 -11.33 6.04 12.00
C GLU A 374 -9.99 6.25 12.72
N PRO A 375 -9.98 6.70 14.00
CA PRO A 375 -8.76 6.78 14.80
C PRO A 375 -8.07 5.42 14.91
N MET A 376 -6.76 5.43 15.15
CA MET A 376 -6.03 4.18 15.39
C MET A 376 -6.57 3.45 16.63
N ASN A 377 -6.79 2.15 16.48
CA ASN A 377 -7.37 1.29 17.48
C ASN A 377 -6.88 -0.15 17.30
N CYS A 378 -6.90 -0.95 18.35
CA CYS A 378 -6.66 -2.37 18.27
C CYS A 378 -7.28 -3.08 19.48
N THR A 379 -8.03 -4.14 19.21
CA THR A 379 -8.58 -5.04 20.23
C THR A 379 -7.81 -6.34 20.22
N VAL A 380 -7.29 -6.74 21.38
CA VAL A 380 -6.56 -7.99 21.55
C VAL A 380 -7.16 -8.76 22.71
N HIS A 381 -7.38 -10.05 22.52
CA HIS A 381 -7.77 -10.99 23.58
C HIS A 381 -6.77 -12.13 23.63
N LEU A 382 -5.87 -12.12 24.60
CA LEU A 382 -4.97 -13.23 24.90
C LEU A 382 -5.62 -14.09 25.99
N LYS A 383 -5.84 -15.38 25.71
CA LYS A 383 -6.35 -16.33 26.69
C LYS A 383 -5.91 -17.74 26.34
N ASP A 384 -5.45 -18.49 27.35
CA ASP A 384 -5.06 -19.90 27.21
C ASP A 384 -4.04 -20.14 26.07
N GLY A 385 -3.08 -19.22 25.90
CA GLY A 385 -2.05 -19.30 24.85
C GLY A 385 -2.53 -18.96 23.44
N ARG A 386 -3.77 -18.48 23.28
CA ARG A 386 -4.38 -18.09 22.00
C ARG A 386 -4.75 -16.62 21.98
N ALA A 387 -4.63 -15.99 20.81
CA ALA A 387 -4.99 -14.58 20.65
C ALA A 387 -6.08 -14.38 19.59
N ASN A 388 -7.06 -13.54 19.91
CA ASN A 388 -7.95 -12.95 18.91
C ASN A 388 -7.62 -11.47 18.73
N ILE A 389 -7.59 -11.01 17.47
CA ILE A 389 -7.14 -9.68 17.09
C ILE A 389 -8.17 -9.04 16.18
N TRP A 390 -8.58 -7.81 16.51
CA TRP A 390 -9.40 -6.96 15.65
C TRP A 390 -8.75 -5.59 15.50
N THR A 391 -8.54 -5.16 14.26
CA THR A 391 -8.11 -3.80 13.92
C THR A 391 -8.29 -3.55 12.43
N SER A 392 -8.35 -2.29 12.04
CA SER A 392 -8.28 -1.87 10.64
C SER A 392 -6.82 -1.76 10.21
N THR A 393 -6.42 -2.56 9.21
CA THR A 393 -5.02 -2.59 8.74
C THR A 393 -4.90 -2.76 7.24
N GLN A 394 -3.83 -2.22 6.68
CA GLN A 394 -3.42 -2.51 5.31
C GLN A 394 -2.56 -3.78 5.21
N ASP A 395 -2.11 -4.37 6.33
CA ASP A 395 -1.34 -5.62 6.38
C ASP A 395 -1.81 -6.53 7.52
N ALA A 396 -2.72 -7.45 7.21
CA ALA A 396 -3.35 -8.30 8.23
C ALA A 396 -2.41 -9.40 8.73
N LEU A 397 -1.70 -10.07 7.82
CA LEU A 397 -0.77 -11.15 8.16
C LEU A 397 0.43 -10.65 8.97
N GLY A 398 1.03 -9.51 8.58
CA GLY A 398 2.15 -8.95 9.33
C GLY A 398 1.75 -8.42 10.70
N ILE A 399 0.59 -7.77 10.86
CA ILE A 399 0.09 -7.37 12.18
C ILE A 399 -0.20 -8.58 13.07
N LYS A 400 -0.84 -9.62 12.52
CA LYS A 400 -1.10 -10.86 13.26
C LYS A 400 0.21 -11.44 13.82
N SER A 401 1.23 -11.55 12.97
CA SER A 401 2.54 -12.08 13.35
C SER A 401 3.30 -11.16 14.32
N ARG A 402 3.17 -9.83 14.18
CA ARG A 402 3.75 -8.85 15.12
C ARG A 402 3.15 -8.99 16.51
N ILE A 403 1.82 -9.06 16.62
CA ILE A 403 1.12 -9.23 17.90
C ILE A 403 1.48 -10.58 18.52
N ALA A 404 1.44 -11.67 17.76
CA ALA A 404 1.82 -13.00 18.27
C ALA A 404 3.24 -13.01 18.89
N SER A 405 4.19 -12.34 18.23
CA SER A 405 5.56 -12.18 18.74
C SER A 405 5.63 -11.44 20.08
N ILE A 406 4.90 -10.32 20.24
CA ILE A 406 4.85 -9.54 21.49
C ILE A 406 4.20 -10.33 22.63
N LEU A 407 3.14 -11.09 22.31
CA LEU A 407 2.44 -11.96 23.25
C LEU A 407 3.25 -13.21 23.60
N GLY A 408 4.27 -13.57 22.81
CA GLY A 408 5.10 -14.75 23.03
C GLY A 408 4.41 -16.06 22.64
N ILE A 409 3.50 -16.03 21.66
CA ILE A 409 2.77 -17.19 21.15
C ILE A 409 3.14 -17.49 19.70
N ALA A 410 2.79 -18.68 19.22
CA ALA A 410 2.95 -19.03 17.81
C ALA A 410 1.95 -18.25 16.94
N ALA A 411 2.31 -17.92 15.69
CA ALA A 411 1.46 -17.11 14.82
C ALA A 411 0.17 -17.82 14.38
N GLU A 412 0.19 -19.16 14.40
CA GLU A 412 -0.95 -20.05 14.18
C GLU A 412 -1.94 -20.07 15.36
N ASP A 413 -1.51 -19.70 16.57
CA ASP A 413 -2.38 -19.54 17.74
C ASP A 413 -3.01 -18.14 17.83
N ALA A 414 -2.71 -17.27 16.85
CA ALA A 414 -3.34 -15.97 16.68
C ALA A 414 -4.37 -16.01 15.54
N THR A 415 -5.56 -15.48 15.80
CA THR A 415 -6.65 -15.31 14.83
C THR A 415 -6.88 -13.82 14.59
N PHE A 416 -6.77 -13.40 13.33
CA PHE A 416 -7.09 -12.04 12.90
C PHE A 416 -8.51 -12.02 12.33
N HIS A 417 -9.35 -11.16 12.88
CA HIS A 417 -10.73 -10.96 12.44
C HIS A 417 -10.78 -9.76 11.50
N HIS A 418 -11.11 -10.02 10.24
CA HIS A 418 -11.08 -9.01 9.19
C HIS A 418 -12.19 -7.96 9.36
N SER A 419 -11.86 -6.75 8.95
CA SER A 419 -12.77 -5.60 8.92
C SER A 419 -12.38 -4.68 7.76
N TYR A 420 -13.31 -3.82 7.35
CA TYR A 420 -12.99 -2.70 6.47
C TYR A 420 -12.08 -1.71 7.19
N VAL A 421 -11.40 -0.88 6.41
CA VAL A 421 -10.46 0.11 6.93
C VAL A 421 -11.06 1.51 6.80
N GLY A 422 -11.25 2.22 7.92
CA GLY A 422 -11.85 3.56 7.97
C GLY A 422 -10.90 4.70 7.59
N GLY A 423 -10.16 4.51 6.49
CA GLY A 423 -9.08 5.39 6.04
C GLY A 423 -7.71 4.88 6.46
N GLY A 424 -6.79 4.82 5.50
CA GLY A 424 -5.39 4.44 5.73
C GLY A 424 -4.44 5.56 5.32
N PHE A 425 -4.48 5.95 4.05
CA PHE A 425 -3.58 6.96 3.46
C PHE A 425 -2.08 6.68 3.67
N GLY A 426 -1.72 5.45 4.11
CA GLY A 426 -0.38 5.05 4.52
C GLY A 426 -0.19 4.84 6.03
N ARG A 427 -1.08 5.39 6.88
CA ARG A 427 -1.04 5.28 8.35
C ARG A 427 -1.18 3.87 8.91
N ARG A 428 -1.73 2.95 8.11
CA ARG A 428 -2.06 1.57 8.51
C ARG A 428 -1.19 0.54 7.78
N LEU A 429 -0.08 1.01 7.19
CA LEU A 429 0.96 0.16 6.58
C LEU A 429 1.85 -0.50 7.64
N PRO A 430 2.55 -1.61 7.30
CA PRO A 430 3.24 -2.47 8.25
C PRO A 430 4.53 -1.93 8.88
N PHE A 431 4.63 -0.63 9.17
CA PHE A 431 5.77 -0.03 9.90
C PHE A 431 5.34 1.10 10.84
N THR A 432 4.04 1.23 11.10
CA THR A 432 3.40 2.30 11.88
C THR A 432 2.71 1.74 13.11
N TRP A 433 3.48 1.01 13.93
CA TRP A 433 2.95 0.04 14.89
C TRP A 433 2.63 0.57 16.28
N ASN A 434 2.74 1.88 16.54
CA ASN A 434 2.60 2.42 17.89
C ASN A 434 1.35 1.86 18.61
N VAL A 435 0.14 2.02 18.08
CA VAL A 435 -1.06 1.51 18.77
C VAL A 435 -1.13 -0.01 18.84
N ILE A 436 -0.58 -0.70 17.85
CA ILE A 436 -0.63 -2.17 17.72
C ILE A 436 0.24 -2.83 18.81
N ASP A 437 1.47 -2.37 18.94
CA ASP A 437 2.42 -2.89 19.92
C ASP A 437 1.92 -2.63 21.35
N HIS A 438 1.40 -1.42 21.58
CA HIS A 438 0.82 -1.02 22.86
C HIS A 438 -0.41 -1.83 23.23
N ALA A 439 -1.33 -2.08 22.28
CA ALA A 439 -2.51 -2.89 22.52
C ALA A 439 -2.15 -4.33 22.91
N ALA A 440 -1.15 -4.92 22.24
CA ALA A 440 -0.65 -6.25 22.60
C ALA A 440 -0.04 -6.29 24.01
N LEU A 441 0.79 -5.30 24.36
CA LEU A 441 1.38 -5.20 25.70
C LEU A 441 0.33 -4.99 26.80
N ILE A 442 -0.65 -4.12 26.57
CA ILE A 442 -1.75 -3.88 27.51
C ILE A 442 -2.59 -5.14 27.70
N ALA A 443 -2.89 -5.87 26.61
CA ALA A 443 -3.70 -7.09 26.69
C ALA A 443 -3.05 -8.21 27.51
N LYS A 444 -1.72 -8.24 27.65
CA LYS A 444 -1.02 -9.22 28.52
C LYS A 444 -1.37 -9.07 30.00
N GLU A 445 -1.94 -7.93 30.39
CA GLU A 445 -2.32 -7.65 31.78
C GLU A 445 -3.74 -8.14 32.14
N PHE A 446 -4.47 -8.77 31.19
CA PHE A 446 -5.88 -9.16 31.33
C PHE A 446 -6.21 -10.49 30.64
N ASP A 447 -7.14 -11.26 31.22
CA ASP A 447 -7.69 -12.50 30.63
C ASP A 447 -8.97 -12.27 29.78
N VAL A 448 -9.36 -11.00 29.61
CA VAL A 448 -10.51 -10.54 28.83
C VAL A 448 -10.05 -9.69 27.65
N PRO A 449 -10.86 -9.51 26.59
CA PRO A 449 -10.49 -8.63 25.49
C PRO A 449 -10.23 -7.19 25.96
N VAL A 450 -9.20 -6.54 25.43
CA VAL A 450 -8.93 -5.12 25.68
C VAL A 450 -8.85 -4.38 24.35
N LYS A 451 -9.71 -3.37 24.18
CA LYS A 451 -9.67 -2.43 23.06
C LYS A 451 -8.91 -1.18 23.45
N THR A 452 -7.73 -1.00 22.87
CA THR A 452 -6.97 0.25 22.95
C THR A 452 -7.41 1.19 21.85
N VAL A 453 -7.76 2.42 22.20
CA VAL A 453 -8.24 3.44 21.25
C VAL A 453 -7.49 4.74 21.47
N LEU A 454 -6.94 5.32 20.40
CA LEU A 454 -6.45 6.70 20.44
C LEU A 454 -7.61 7.67 20.39
N SER A 455 -7.54 8.71 21.21
CA SER A 455 -8.40 9.87 20.96
C SER A 455 -8.03 10.50 19.62
N ARG A 456 -8.92 11.32 19.03
CA ARG A 456 -8.59 12.04 17.80
C ARG A 456 -7.36 12.93 18.00
N GLU A 457 -7.28 13.58 19.15
CA GLU A 457 -6.17 14.46 19.50
C GLU A 457 -4.85 13.68 19.57
N ASP A 458 -4.84 12.53 20.28
CA ASP A 458 -3.66 11.67 20.39
C ASP A 458 -3.29 11.04 19.04
N ASP A 459 -4.26 10.63 18.24
CA ASP A 459 -4.04 10.05 16.90
C ASP A 459 -3.35 11.04 15.96
N MET A 460 -3.73 12.33 16.03
CA MET A 460 -3.08 13.39 15.26
C MET A 460 -1.71 13.74 15.82
N GLN A 461 -1.54 13.79 17.15
CA GLN A 461 -0.28 14.15 17.80
C GLN A 461 0.78 13.02 17.70
N GLN A 462 0.34 11.77 17.71
CA GLN A 462 1.17 10.56 17.68
C GLN A 462 1.09 9.85 16.32
N ASP A 463 0.91 10.64 15.26
CA ASP A 463 0.97 10.15 13.89
C ASP A 463 2.42 9.76 13.51
N TYR A 464 2.54 9.00 12.43
CA TYR A 464 3.78 8.91 11.67
C TYR A 464 3.58 9.80 10.46
N TYR A 465 4.21 10.95 10.45
CA TYR A 465 3.81 12.02 9.54
C TYR A 465 4.31 11.82 8.12
N ARG A 466 3.62 12.40 7.14
CA ARG A 466 4.29 12.77 5.89
C ARG A 466 5.45 13.69 6.25
N PRO A 467 6.69 13.48 5.76
CA PRO A 467 7.81 14.34 6.14
C PRO A 467 7.57 15.79 5.70
N ALA A 468 8.01 16.73 6.55
CA ALA A 468 8.32 18.07 6.10
C ALA A 468 9.52 18.00 5.15
N VAL A 469 9.46 18.72 4.04
CA VAL A 469 10.50 18.72 3.01
C VAL A 469 10.72 20.14 2.54
N ALA A 470 11.98 20.52 2.33
CA ALA A 470 12.37 21.75 1.65
C ALA A 470 13.18 21.42 0.38
N SER A 471 13.08 22.28 -0.64
CA SER A 471 13.77 22.10 -1.90
C SER A 471 14.15 23.45 -2.52
N ASN A 472 15.37 23.53 -3.02
CA ASN A 472 15.92 24.67 -3.76
C ASN A 472 16.12 24.27 -5.23
N PHE A 473 15.55 25.07 -6.12
CA PHE A 473 15.67 24.89 -7.56
C PHE A 473 16.48 26.01 -8.20
N LYS A 474 17.16 25.66 -9.30
CA LYS A 474 17.71 26.63 -10.25
C LYS A 474 17.47 26.18 -11.68
N ALA A 475 17.24 27.14 -12.58
CA ALA A 475 17.21 26.89 -14.02
C ALA A 475 18.08 27.90 -14.77
N ALA A 476 18.90 27.39 -15.69
CA ALA A 476 19.79 28.18 -16.53
C ALA A 476 19.21 28.34 -17.93
N PHE A 477 19.11 29.58 -18.39
CA PHE A 477 18.64 29.93 -19.73
C PHE A 477 19.83 30.29 -20.62
N ASP A 478 19.78 29.86 -21.89
CA ASP A 478 20.66 30.39 -22.93
C ASP A 478 20.18 31.76 -23.44
N SER A 479 20.99 32.39 -24.30
CA SER A 479 20.67 33.70 -24.88
C SER A 479 19.43 33.71 -25.80
N SER A 480 18.90 32.55 -26.16
CA SER A 480 17.65 32.40 -26.93
C SER A 480 16.42 32.20 -26.03
N GLY A 481 16.60 32.19 -24.70
CA GLY A 481 15.53 31.98 -23.73
C GLY A 481 15.11 30.51 -23.58
N LEU A 482 15.96 29.56 -24.01
CA LEU A 482 15.72 28.13 -23.79
C LEU A 482 16.42 27.66 -22.52
N VAL A 483 15.74 26.79 -21.76
CA VAL A 483 16.30 26.21 -20.54
C VAL A 483 17.29 25.12 -20.90
N ARG A 484 18.53 25.26 -20.44
CA ARG A 484 19.63 24.33 -20.69
C ARG A 484 20.12 23.60 -19.46
N GLY A 485 19.92 24.16 -18.27
CA GLY A 485 20.32 23.56 -17.02
C GLY A 485 19.16 23.52 -16.02
N TRP A 486 19.05 22.44 -15.27
CA TRP A 486 18.12 22.26 -14.16
C TRP A 486 18.86 21.73 -12.94
N GLN A 487 18.71 22.41 -11.80
CA GLN A 487 19.18 21.93 -10.51
C GLN A 487 18.02 21.84 -9.53
N ASN A 488 17.97 20.73 -8.80
CA ASN A 488 17.10 20.53 -7.64
C ASN A 488 17.95 19.97 -6.49
N ARG A 489 17.94 20.64 -5.35
CA ARG A 489 18.45 20.11 -4.08
C ARG A 489 17.31 20.04 -3.10
N PHE A 490 17.02 18.88 -2.51
CA PHE A 490 15.92 18.73 -1.56
C PHE A 490 16.34 17.94 -0.32
N THR A 491 15.68 18.20 0.82
CA THR A 491 15.92 17.48 2.07
C THR A 491 15.30 16.08 2.02
N GLY A 492 16.07 15.07 2.44
CA GLY A 492 15.61 13.69 2.50
C GLY A 492 14.62 13.41 3.65
N PRO A 493 14.20 12.14 3.79
CA PRO A 493 14.68 10.98 3.03
C PRO A 493 13.99 10.84 1.66
N VAL A 494 14.62 10.10 0.75
CA VAL A 494 13.97 9.59 -0.47
C VAL A 494 13.16 8.34 -0.10
N GLN A 495 11.84 8.44 -0.13
CA GLN A 495 10.93 7.32 0.10
C GLN A 495 10.49 6.65 -1.22
N THR A 496 10.54 7.37 -2.35
CA THR A 496 10.22 6.84 -3.69
C THR A 496 11.27 7.25 -4.71
N PRO A 497 12.10 6.30 -5.21
CA PRO A 497 13.11 6.59 -6.22
C PRO A 497 12.52 7.30 -7.45
N GLY A 498 13.14 8.40 -7.84
CA GLY A 498 12.76 9.15 -9.03
C GLY A 498 11.52 10.03 -8.92
N ALA A 499 10.93 10.19 -7.72
CA ALA A 499 9.81 11.11 -7.54
C ALA A 499 10.17 12.58 -7.84
N ALA A 500 11.44 12.97 -7.66
CA ALA A 500 11.96 14.29 -7.99
C ALA A 500 12.38 14.44 -9.46
N HIS A 501 12.36 13.36 -10.26
CA HIS A 501 12.74 13.41 -11.66
C HIS A 501 11.69 14.16 -12.50
N ILE A 502 12.16 14.89 -13.51
CA ILE A 502 11.29 15.65 -14.41
C ILE A 502 11.12 14.92 -15.76
N PRO A 503 9.93 14.98 -16.38
CA PRO A 503 9.70 14.43 -17.72
C PRO A 503 10.11 15.41 -18.85
N TYR A 504 10.61 16.59 -18.49
CA TYR A 504 10.91 17.67 -19.43
C TYR A 504 12.27 17.47 -20.10
N ALA A 505 12.30 17.69 -21.42
CA ALA A 505 13.50 17.60 -22.26
C ALA A 505 14.47 18.78 -22.00
N ILE A 506 15.13 18.72 -20.84
CA ILE A 506 16.23 19.61 -20.44
C ILE A 506 17.50 18.78 -20.39
N ASP A 507 18.48 19.14 -21.22
CA ASP A 507 19.66 18.30 -21.51
C ASP A 507 20.61 18.11 -20.32
N ASN A 508 20.66 19.09 -19.41
CA ASN A 508 21.56 19.07 -18.26
C ASN A 508 20.76 19.18 -16.96
N GLN A 509 20.83 18.15 -16.11
CA GLN A 509 20.04 18.02 -14.89
C GLN A 509 20.92 17.52 -13.75
N SER A 510 20.87 18.21 -12.60
CA SER A 510 21.44 17.71 -11.34
C SER A 510 20.37 17.71 -10.26
N ILE A 511 20.06 16.52 -9.73
CA ILE A 511 19.10 16.34 -8.64
C ILE A 511 19.82 15.68 -7.47
N ARG A 512 19.79 16.35 -6.31
CA ARG A 512 20.55 16.00 -5.12
C ARG A 512 19.65 15.94 -3.91
N VAL A 513 19.90 14.95 -3.04
CA VAL A 513 19.28 14.87 -1.73
C VAL A 513 20.27 15.29 -0.66
N VAL A 514 19.84 16.12 0.29
CA VAL A 514 20.63 16.54 1.45
C VAL A 514 20.00 16.00 2.73
N ASP A 515 20.71 16.09 3.86
CA ASP A 515 20.15 15.64 5.14
C ASP A 515 18.89 16.42 5.52
N GLY A 516 17.84 15.68 5.85
CA GLY A 516 16.57 16.18 6.37
C GLY A 516 16.14 15.44 7.63
N THR A 517 17.06 14.75 8.30
CA THR A 517 16.74 13.88 9.42
C THR A 517 16.26 14.69 10.62
N THR A 518 15.16 14.25 11.21
CA THR A 518 14.59 14.83 12.44
C THR A 518 14.20 13.70 13.40
N HIS A 519 13.93 14.04 14.66
CA HIS A 519 13.46 13.08 15.65
C HIS A 519 11.97 12.71 15.48
N ILE A 520 11.25 13.36 14.56
CA ILE A 520 9.82 13.14 14.32
C ILE A 520 9.63 11.88 13.47
N PRO A 521 8.81 10.90 13.90
CA PRO A 521 8.51 9.72 13.11
C PRO A 521 7.78 10.08 11.82
N ILE A 522 8.20 9.45 10.73
CA ILE A 522 7.61 9.64 9.42
C ILE A 522 7.08 8.31 8.87
N ALA A 523 6.07 8.40 8.00
CA ALA A 523 5.60 7.28 7.21
C ALA A 523 5.23 7.73 5.81
N ALA A 524 5.01 6.76 4.92
CA ALA A 524 4.41 7.02 3.64
C ALA A 524 3.01 7.62 3.86
N TRP A 525 2.76 8.78 3.25
CA TRP A 525 1.44 9.39 3.13
C TRP A 525 0.98 9.28 1.68
N ARG A 526 -0.32 9.45 1.36
CA ARG A 526 -0.85 9.18 0.01
C ARG A 526 -0.04 9.90 -1.10
N SER A 527 0.40 9.13 -2.11
CA SER A 527 1.31 9.55 -3.20
C SER A 527 2.80 9.68 -2.81
N VAL A 528 3.13 9.44 -1.54
CA VAL A 528 4.50 9.43 -0.99
C VAL A 528 5.25 10.69 -1.44
N ASP A 529 6.48 10.58 -1.93
CA ASP A 529 7.32 11.70 -2.34
C ASP A 529 6.75 12.49 -3.53
N HIS A 530 5.95 11.85 -4.40
CA HIS A 530 5.36 12.54 -5.54
C HIS A 530 4.46 13.69 -5.08
N SER A 531 3.78 13.57 -3.93
CA SER A 531 2.93 14.66 -3.41
C SER A 531 3.72 15.96 -3.11
N GLN A 532 4.95 15.85 -2.60
CA GLN A 532 5.80 17.01 -2.35
C GLN A 532 6.52 17.44 -3.63
N GLN A 533 7.18 16.50 -4.30
CA GLN A 533 8.10 16.79 -5.39
C GLN A 533 7.38 17.32 -6.64
N THR A 534 6.17 16.82 -6.93
CA THR A 534 5.36 17.34 -8.03
C THR A 534 4.92 18.78 -7.77
N PHE A 535 4.48 19.10 -6.56
CA PHE A 535 4.15 20.49 -6.20
C PHE A 535 5.35 21.42 -6.44
N PHE A 536 6.55 21.02 -6.01
CA PHE A 536 7.75 21.84 -6.20
C PHE A 536 8.16 21.98 -7.67
N THR A 537 8.26 20.85 -8.37
CA THR A 537 8.68 20.79 -9.77
C THR A 537 7.72 21.57 -10.67
N GLU A 538 6.41 21.34 -10.50
CA GLU A 538 5.38 21.95 -11.35
C GLU A 538 5.12 23.41 -11.01
N SER A 539 5.42 23.85 -9.78
CA SER A 539 5.45 25.29 -9.46
C SER A 539 6.66 25.95 -10.11
N PHE A 540 7.84 25.33 -10.02
CA PHE A 540 9.05 25.92 -10.58
C PHE A 540 9.02 25.97 -12.11
N ILE A 541 8.47 24.95 -12.78
CA ILE A 541 8.34 24.97 -14.23
C ILE A 541 7.38 26.09 -14.71
N ASP A 542 6.38 26.46 -13.91
CA ASP A 542 5.51 27.63 -14.16
C ASP A 542 6.30 28.94 -14.07
N GLU A 543 7.13 29.10 -13.03
CA GLU A 543 8.00 30.28 -12.88
C GLU A 543 9.02 30.39 -14.02
N VAL A 544 9.58 29.26 -14.44
CA VAL A 544 10.48 29.16 -15.60
C VAL A 544 9.75 29.54 -16.90
N ALA A 545 8.52 29.06 -17.12
CA ALA A 545 7.71 29.43 -18.27
C ALA A 545 7.40 30.94 -18.27
N HIS A 546 7.03 31.49 -17.12
CA HIS A 546 6.76 32.91 -16.95
C HIS A 546 8.00 33.75 -17.24
N ARG A 547 9.17 33.35 -16.71
CA ARG A 547 10.46 34.02 -17.00
C ARG A 547 10.80 34.01 -18.48
N ALA A 548 10.50 32.91 -19.17
CA ALA A 548 10.68 32.80 -20.61
C ALA A 548 9.63 33.59 -21.44
N GLY A 549 8.64 34.21 -20.79
CA GLY A 549 7.52 34.88 -21.48
C GLY A 549 6.64 33.92 -22.27
N LYS A 550 6.59 32.64 -21.88
CA LYS A 550 5.84 31.58 -22.56
C LYS A 550 4.61 31.19 -21.77
N ASN A 551 3.56 30.78 -22.48
CA ASN A 551 2.39 30.17 -21.86
C ASN A 551 2.79 28.86 -21.15
N PRO A 552 2.45 28.63 -19.87
CA PRO A 552 2.93 27.46 -19.13
C PRO A 552 2.46 26.11 -19.67
N TYR A 553 1.25 26.02 -20.25
CA TYR A 553 0.78 24.81 -20.91
C TYR A 553 1.59 24.50 -22.17
N GLN A 554 1.75 25.49 -23.07
CA GLN A 554 2.54 25.29 -24.29
C GLN A 554 4.00 25.00 -23.97
N PHE A 555 4.56 25.64 -22.94
CA PHE A 555 5.92 25.41 -22.49
C PHE A 555 6.16 23.94 -22.08
N ARG A 556 5.24 23.37 -21.30
CA ARG A 556 5.28 21.93 -20.95
C ARG A 556 5.17 21.06 -22.20
N LEU A 557 4.24 21.35 -23.11
CA LEU A 557 4.10 20.57 -24.33
C LEU A 557 5.39 20.55 -25.13
N ASP A 558 6.01 21.70 -25.36
CA ASP A 558 7.27 21.81 -26.09
C ASP A 558 8.37 20.94 -25.47
N LEU A 559 8.45 20.91 -24.14
CA LEU A 559 9.41 20.10 -23.39
C LEU A 559 9.05 18.61 -23.28
N LEU A 560 7.82 18.21 -23.65
CA LEU A 560 7.34 16.83 -23.56
C LEU A 560 7.32 16.12 -24.92
N SER A 561 8.02 16.61 -25.95
CA SER A 561 8.00 16.05 -27.31
C SER A 561 8.27 14.54 -27.36
N GLU A 562 9.21 14.06 -26.52
CA GLU A 562 9.61 12.65 -26.43
C GLU A 562 8.70 11.82 -25.50
N HIS A 563 7.68 12.43 -24.91
CA HIS A 563 6.80 11.82 -23.92
C HIS A 563 5.33 11.89 -24.37
N PRO A 564 4.94 11.17 -25.45
CA PRO A 564 3.62 11.31 -26.08
C PRO A 564 2.44 10.98 -25.14
N ARG A 565 2.63 10.06 -24.17
CA ARG A 565 1.60 9.77 -23.15
C ARG A 565 1.40 10.95 -22.19
N HIS A 566 2.48 11.62 -21.77
CA HIS A 566 2.41 12.83 -20.93
C HIS A 566 1.69 13.95 -21.67
N ARG A 567 2.09 14.21 -22.92
CA ARG A 567 1.43 15.18 -23.78
C ARG A 567 -0.06 14.89 -23.91
N ARG A 568 -0.43 13.66 -24.24
CA ARG A 568 -1.84 13.32 -24.46
C ARG A 568 -2.69 13.52 -23.19
N VAL A 569 -2.17 13.15 -22.03
CA VAL A 569 -2.87 13.35 -20.75
C VAL A 569 -3.03 14.85 -20.44
N LEU A 570 -1.96 15.63 -20.62
CA LEU A 570 -1.97 17.08 -20.42
C LEU A 570 -2.92 17.80 -21.38
N GLU A 571 -2.88 17.46 -22.67
CA GLU A 571 -3.79 17.99 -23.70
C GLU A 571 -5.25 17.66 -23.38
N THR A 572 -5.53 16.42 -22.96
CA THR A 572 -6.90 15.99 -22.62
C THR A 572 -7.42 16.77 -21.41
N ALA A 573 -6.60 16.98 -20.38
CA ALA A 573 -6.98 17.77 -19.21
C ALA A 573 -7.20 19.25 -19.57
N ALA A 574 -6.30 19.82 -20.38
CA ALA A 574 -6.40 21.21 -20.85
C ALA A 574 -7.66 21.44 -21.69
N GLU A 575 -7.96 20.53 -22.63
CA GLU A 575 -9.17 20.58 -23.46
C GLU A 575 -10.44 20.50 -22.59
N ALA A 576 -10.49 19.55 -21.66
CA ALA A 576 -11.63 19.38 -20.76
C ALA A 576 -11.86 20.60 -19.85
N ALA A 577 -10.78 21.28 -19.44
CA ALA A 577 -10.84 22.50 -18.64
C ALA A 577 -11.17 23.77 -19.45
N GLY A 578 -11.11 23.70 -20.78
CA GLY A 578 -11.17 24.88 -21.64
C GLY A 578 -9.97 25.81 -21.45
N TYR A 579 -8.78 25.24 -21.23
CA TYR A 579 -7.55 26.01 -21.05
C TYR A 579 -7.30 26.92 -22.27
N GLY A 580 -6.95 28.18 -22.01
CA GLY A 580 -6.82 29.21 -23.05
C GLY A 580 -8.10 30.00 -23.35
N ARG A 581 -9.23 29.71 -22.68
CA ARG A 581 -10.41 30.58 -22.70
C ARG A 581 -10.16 31.88 -21.92
N ASP A 582 -10.90 32.92 -22.26
CA ASP A 582 -10.99 34.12 -21.43
C ASP A 582 -11.60 33.79 -20.08
N LEU A 583 -10.92 34.17 -19.01
CA LEU A 583 -11.39 33.98 -17.65
C LEU A 583 -11.99 35.29 -17.12
N PRO A 584 -13.05 35.23 -16.29
CA PRO A 584 -13.54 36.41 -15.60
C PRO A 584 -12.45 37.02 -14.73
N GLU A 585 -12.55 38.32 -14.47
CA GLU A 585 -11.64 39.01 -13.55
C GLU A 585 -11.59 38.29 -12.19
N GLY A 586 -10.38 38.17 -11.63
CA GLY A 586 -10.14 37.44 -10.38
C GLY A 586 -10.09 35.91 -10.48
N HIS A 587 -10.18 35.33 -11.68
CA HIS A 587 -10.05 33.89 -11.91
C HIS A 587 -8.75 33.54 -12.63
N ALA A 588 -8.17 32.39 -12.30
CA ALA A 588 -6.98 31.84 -12.93
C ALA A 588 -7.19 30.36 -13.29
N LEU A 589 -6.32 29.81 -14.14
CA LEU A 589 -6.24 28.38 -14.44
C LEU A 589 -4.81 27.91 -14.25
N GLY A 590 -4.61 26.99 -13.33
CA GLY A 590 -3.35 26.25 -13.15
C GLY A 590 -3.35 24.97 -13.96
N ILE A 591 -2.15 24.48 -14.30
CA ILE A 591 -1.99 23.19 -14.97
C ILE A 591 -0.69 22.50 -14.56
N ALA A 592 -0.73 21.20 -14.37
CA ALA A 592 0.43 20.39 -14.00
C ALA A 592 0.38 18.99 -14.63
N VAL A 593 1.53 18.32 -14.73
CA VAL A 593 1.63 16.91 -15.16
C VAL A 593 2.69 16.15 -14.38
N GLN A 594 2.39 14.90 -14.04
CA GLN A 594 3.31 14.01 -13.33
C GLN A 594 3.12 12.56 -13.76
N GLU A 595 4.21 11.79 -13.79
CA GLU A 595 4.15 10.34 -13.74
C GLU A 595 4.40 9.83 -12.31
N SER A 596 3.48 9.03 -11.79
CA SER A 596 3.57 8.40 -10.48
C SER A 596 3.19 6.92 -10.59
N PHE A 597 4.08 6.03 -10.13
CA PHE A 597 3.89 4.57 -10.16
C PHE A 597 3.50 4.01 -11.56
N GLY A 598 4.07 4.56 -12.64
CA GLY A 598 3.78 4.15 -14.03
C GLY A 598 2.48 4.73 -14.63
N SER A 599 1.77 5.56 -13.85
CA SER A 599 0.56 6.27 -14.27
C SER A 599 0.86 7.74 -14.49
N VAL A 600 0.44 8.27 -15.62
CA VAL A 600 0.55 9.69 -15.94
C VAL A 600 -0.75 10.40 -15.55
N VAL A 601 -0.63 11.48 -14.80
CA VAL A 601 -1.74 12.31 -14.32
C VAL A 601 -1.49 13.75 -14.73
N ALA A 602 -2.55 14.48 -15.09
CA ALA A 602 -2.52 15.93 -15.23
C ALA A 602 -3.56 16.54 -14.28
N GLU A 603 -3.21 17.69 -13.73
CA GLU A 603 -4.03 18.43 -12.77
C GLU A 603 -4.40 19.80 -13.35
N ILE A 604 -5.61 20.26 -13.03
CA ILE A 604 -6.13 21.59 -13.35
C ILE A 604 -6.59 22.21 -12.04
N ALA A 605 -6.22 23.46 -11.81
CA ALA A 605 -6.59 24.23 -10.61
C ALA A 605 -7.33 25.51 -10.97
#